data_AF-A0A3P3TBB9-F1
#
_entry.id   AF-A0A3P3TBB9-F1
#
_cell.length_a   1.000
_cell.length_b   1.000
_cell.length_c   1.000
_cell.angle_alpha   90.00
_cell.angle_beta   90.00
_cell.angle_gamma   90.00
#
_symmetry.space_group_name_H-M   'P 1'
#
loop_
_entity.id
_entity.type
_entity.pdbx_description
1 polymer ?
#
loop_
_entity_poly.entity_id
_entity_poly.type
_entity_poly.pdbx_seq_one_letter_code
_entity_poly.pdbx_strand_id
1 'polypeptide(L)'
;MLIRQVEHRIILELMKGKNDFKQIASRLSIDYSTLNSLVRRLVTYDVIRRNDDGSYQITTADLMVASDQEVQNHRRNNPNRKLGIDNPLPLVMGEELEDLKEFIKIQCEEEVPRSTILKRLKRYGYVLSRIELLQFVEYFNLAPRRKKSKNSEVEVA
;
A
#
# COMPACT_ATOMS: atom_id res chain seq x y z
N MET A 1 -16.83 -6.79 1.07
CA MET A 1 -15.35 -6.81 0.97
C MET A 1 -14.80 -8.11 1.54
N LEU A 2 -13.95 -8.81 0.79
CA LEU A 2 -13.28 -10.02 1.30
C LEU A 2 -12.06 -9.67 2.16
N ILE A 3 -11.99 -10.30 3.33
CA ILE A 3 -10.88 -10.19 4.28
C ILE A 3 -10.38 -11.57 4.71
N ARG A 4 -9.12 -11.65 5.12
CA ARG A 4 -8.51 -12.88 5.63
C ARG A 4 -8.95 -13.13 7.07
N GLN A 5 -8.89 -14.39 7.49
CA GLN A 5 -9.14 -14.78 8.90
C GLN A 5 -8.31 -13.96 9.89
N VAL A 6 -7.03 -13.73 9.58
CA VAL A 6 -6.12 -12.95 10.44
C VAL A 6 -6.53 -11.48 10.54
N GLU A 7 -6.99 -10.90 9.44
CA GLU A 7 -7.44 -9.51 9.38
C GLU A 7 -8.74 -9.33 10.18
N HIS A 8 -9.67 -10.28 10.06
CA HIS A 8 -10.89 -10.29 10.86
C HIS A 8 -10.59 -10.33 12.37
N ARG A 9 -9.66 -11.21 12.80
CA ARG A 9 -9.24 -11.28 14.20
C ARG A 9 -8.60 -9.97 14.69
N ILE A 10 -7.82 -9.30 13.84
CA ILE A 10 -7.24 -7.98 14.15
C ILE A 10 -8.35 -6.95 14.35
N ILE A 11 -9.32 -6.88 13.43
CA ILE A 11 -10.46 -5.94 13.52
C ILE A 11 -11.21 -6.15 14.83
N LEU A 12 -11.52 -7.40 15.19
CA LEU A 12 -12.20 -7.72 16.45
C LEU A 12 -11.41 -7.27 17.69
N GLU A 13 -10.08 -7.38 17.69
CA GLU A 13 -9.27 -6.86 18.81
C GLU A 13 -9.25 -5.33 18.85
N LEU A 14 -9.18 -4.66 17.70
CA LEU A 14 -9.22 -3.19 17.62
C LEU A 14 -10.56 -2.62 18.10
N MET A 15 -11.68 -3.29 17.79
CA MET A 15 -13.02 -2.87 18.23
C MET A 15 -13.23 -2.99 19.75
N LYS A 16 -12.39 -3.73 20.47
CA LYS A 16 -12.43 -3.80 21.95
C LYS A 16 -11.85 -2.55 22.62
N GLY A 17 -11.39 -1.56 21.85
CA GLY A 17 -10.87 -0.28 22.35
C GLY A 17 -9.47 -0.36 22.98
N LYS A 18 -8.88 -1.56 23.11
CA LYS A 18 -7.53 -1.75 23.65
C LYS A 18 -6.51 -1.77 22.51
N ASN A 19 -6.24 -0.60 21.94
CA ASN A 19 -5.34 -0.42 20.79
C ASN A 19 -3.83 -0.50 21.13
N ASP A 20 -3.46 -1.33 22.10
CA ASP A 20 -2.06 -1.67 22.35
C ASP A 20 -1.63 -2.76 21.38
N PHE A 21 -0.93 -2.35 20.32
CA PHE A 21 -0.52 -3.26 19.26
C PHE A 21 0.45 -4.34 19.75
N LYS A 22 1.21 -4.12 20.83
CA LYS A 22 2.07 -5.17 21.38
C LYS A 22 1.23 -6.27 22.03
N GLN A 23 0.20 -5.89 22.78
CA GLN A 23 -0.73 -6.86 23.38
C GLN A 23 -1.55 -7.59 22.33
N ILE A 24 -2.04 -6.88 21.31
CA ILE A 24 -2.79 -7.49 20.20
C ILE A 24 -1.91 -8.49 19.45
N ALA A 25 -0.67 -8.10 19.12
CA ALA A 25 0.30 -8.98 18.45
C ALA A 25 0.55 -10.26 19.26
N SER A 26 0.75 -10.13 20.57
CA SER A 26 0.93 -11.26 21.49
C SER A 26 -0.31 -12.18 21.54
N ARG A 27 -1.53 -11.65 21.68
CA ARG A 27 -2.77 -12.46 21.72
C ARG A 27 -3.06 -13.19 20.41
N LEU A 28 -2.68 -12.59 19.30
CA LEU A 28 -2.88 -13.16 17.97
C LEU A 28 -1.72 -14.08 17.54
N SER A 29 -0.66 -14.17 18.36
CA SER A 29 0.56 -14.91 18.05
C SER A 29 1.18 -14.49 16.71
N ILE A 30 1.24 -13.17 16.45
CA ILE A 30 1.86 -12.59 15.25
C ILE A 30 2.87 -11.53 15.65
N ASP A 31 3.87 -11.30 14.80
CA ASP A 31 4.86 -10.25 15.03
C ASP A 31 4.23 -8.86 14.97
N TYR A 32 4.76 -7.94 15.78
CA TYR A 32 4.34 -6.54 15.79
C TYR A 32 4.45 -5.88 14.40
N SER A 33 5.51 -6.16 13.66
CA SER A 33 5.72 -5.65 12.29
C SER A 33 4.65 -6.15 11.34
N THR A 34 4.28 -7.43 11.45
CA THR A 34 3.22 -8.07 10.67
C THR A 34 1.85 -7.49 11.01
N LEU A 35 1.52 -7.32 12.30
CA LEU A 35 0.31 -6.64 12.74
C LEU A 35 0.21 -5.22 12.16
N ASN A 36 1.27 -4.42 12.33
CA ASN A 36 1.31 -3.04 11.84
C ASN A 36 1.13 -2.98 10.31
N SER A 37 1.75 -3.91 9.56
CA SER A 37 1.58 -4.04 8.12
C SER A 37 0.15 -4.41 7.71
N LEU A 38 -0.51 -5.31 8.46
CA LEU A 38 -1.90 -5.71 8.20
C LEU A 38 -2.88 -4.58 8.52
N VAL A 39 -2.72 -3.91 9.67
CA VAL A 39 -3.55 -2.75 10.03
C VAL A 39 -3.42 -1.65 8.99
N ARG A 40 -2.20 -1.30 8.56
CA ARG A 40 -1.99 -0.29 7.52
C ARG A 40 -2.73 -0.65 6.23
N ARG A 41 -2.68 -1.92 5.81
CA ARG A 41 -3.44 -2.39 4.64
C ARG A 41 -4.94 -2.28 4.83
N LEU A 42 -5.46 -2.60 6.02
CA LEU A 42 -6.89 -2.44 6.31
C LEU A 42 -7.33 -0.98 6.25
N VAL A 43 -6.48 -0.04 6.68
CA VAL A 43 -6.71 1.40 6.49
C VAL A 43 -6.68 1.77 5.01
N THR A 44 -5.69 1.28 4.26
CA THR A 44 -5.58 1.54 2.81
C THR A 44 -6.78 1.04 2.02
N TYR A 45 -7.38 -0.07 2.44
CA TYR A 45 -8.57 -0.63 1.80
C TYR A 45 -9.89 -0.05 2.31
N ASP A 46 -9.83 1.02 3.13
CA ASP A 46 -10.98 1.62 3.79
C ASP A 46 -11.88 0.57 4.48
N VAL A 47 -11.23 -0.39 5.13
CA VAL A 47 -11.90 -1.38 5.99
C VAL A 47 -12.02 -0.83 7.40
N ILE A 48 -10.99 -0.12 7.86
CA ILE A 48 -10.95 0.54 9.16
C ILE A 48 -10.39 1.95 9.03
N ARG A 49 -10.82 2.87 9.88
CA ARG A 49 -10.27 4.21 10.03
C ARG A 49 -9.77 4.43 11.45
N ARG A 50 -8.66 5.14 11.60
CA ARG A 50 -8.17 5.60 12.90
C ARG A 50 -8.77 6.98 13.21
N ASN A 51 -9.37 7.11 14.38
CA ASN A 51 -9.92 8.36 14.89
C ASN A 51 -8.83 9.20 15.59
N ASP A 52 -9.12 10.47 15.84
CA ASP A 52 -8.17 11.43 16.44
C ASP A 52 -7.80 11.05 17.89
N ASP A 53 -8.69 10.36 18.59
CA ASP A 53 -8.45 9.78 19.93
C ASP A 53 -7.57 8.52 19.90
N GLY A 54 -7.14 8.09 18.71
CA GLY A 54 -6.35 6.88 18.50
C GLY A 54 -7.16 5.58 18.47
N SER A 55 -8.49 5.66 18.58
CA SER A 55 -9.39 4.52 18.39
C SER A 55 -9.48 4.11 16.92
N TYR A 56 -9.97 2.90 16.66
CA TYR A 56 -10.27 2.45 15.31
C TYR A 56 -11.77 2.21 15.18
N GLN A 57 -12.31 2.51 14.01
CA GLN A 57 -13.68 2.23 13.62
C GLN A 57 -13.72 1.44 12.31
N ILE A 58 -14.71 0.56 12.15
CA ILE A 58 -14.95 -0.14 10.88
C ILE A 58 -15.68 0.81 9.94
N THR A 59 -15.18 0.97 8.72
CA THR A 59 -15.80 1.82 7.69
C THR A 59 -16.58 1.02 6.65
N THR A 60 -16.25 -0.27 6.48
CA THR A 60 -16.97 -1.17 5.56
C THR A 60 -18.00 -2.04 6.30
N ALA A 61 -19.28 -1.94 5.93
CA ALA A 61 -20.37 -2.69 6.57
C ALA A 61 -20.37 -4.20 6.25
N ASP A 62 -20.02 -4.59 5.01
CA ASP A 62 -20.11 -5.98 4.55
C ASP A 62 -18.75 -6.67 4.50
N LEU A 63 -18.26 -7.12 5.65
CA LEU A 63 -17.03 -7.91 5.74
C LEU A 63 -17.34 -9.41 5.66
N MET A 64 -16.80 -10.06 4.64
CA MET A 64 -16.87 -11.52 4.47
C MET A 64 -15.49 -12.12 4.61
N VAL A 65 -15.37 -13.10 5.52
CA VAL A 65 -14.13 -13.83 5.72
C VAL A 65 -14.01 -14.91 4.65
N ALA A 66 -12.88 -14.92 3.94
CA ALA A 66 -12.61 -15.85 2.86
C ALA A 66 -11.16 -16.36 2.92
N SER A 67 -10.82 -17.33 2.07
CA SER A 67 -9.45 -17.85 1.99
C SER A 67 -8.47 -16.78 1.49
N ASP A 68 -7.18 -16.95 1.81
CA ASP A 68 -6.13 -16.04 1.37
C ASP A 68 -6.09 -15.86 -0.15
N GLN A 69 -6.38 -16.94 -0.90
CA GLN A 69 -6.40 -16.93 -2.35
C GLN A 69 -7.59 -16.13 -2.90
N GLU A 70 -8.78 -16.30 -2.33
CA GLU A 70 -9.99 -15.57 -2.72
C GLU A 70 -9.85 -14.08 -2.40
N VAL A 71 -9.34 -13.75 -1.21
CA VAL A 71 -9.08 -12.35 -0.82
C VAL A 71 -8.09 -11.70 -1.76
N GLN A 72 -7.02 -12.40 -2.15
CA GLN A 72 -6.05 -11.89 -3.11
C GLN A 72 -6.66 -11.66 -4.49
N ASN A 73 -7.44 -12.63 -5.00
CA ASN A 73 -8.10 -12.52 -6.30
C ASN A 73 -9.12 -11.38 -6.30
N HIS A 74 -9.96 -11.31 -5.27
CA HIS A 74 -10.95 -10.25 -5.08
C HIS A 74 -10.28 -8.87 -5.01
N ARG A 75 -9.21 -8.70 -4.22
CA ARG A 75 -8.49 -7.42 -4.11
C ARG A 75 -7.71 -7.07 -5.37
N ARG A 76 -7.21 -8.05 -6.13
CA ARG A 76 -6.56 -7.81 -7.43
C ARG A 76 -7.54 -7.29 -8.47
N ASN A 77 -8.77 -7.81 -8.44
CA ASN A 77 -9.81 -7.49 -9.41
C ASN A 77 -10.70 -6.31 -8.98
N ASN A 78 -10.56 -5.82 -7.74
CA ASN A 78 -11.37 -4.72 -7.25
C ASN A 78 -10.94 -3.39 -7.91
N PRO A 79 -11.81 -2.71 -8.69
CA PRO A 79 -11.50 -1.43 -9.30
C PRO A 79 -11.21 -0.33 -8.28
N ASN A 80 -11.69 -0.46 -7.03
CA ASN A 80 -11.38 0.49 -5.94
C ASN A 80 -9.92 0.40 -5.45
N ARG A 81 -9.14 -0.59 -5.91
CA ARG A 81 -7.67 -0.58 -5.76
C ARG A 81 -7.02 0.62 -6.49
N LYS A 82 -7.74 1.24 -7.43
CA LYS A 82 -7.30 2.46 -8.14
C LYS A 82 -7.46 3.73 -7.31
N LEU A 83 -8.11 3.70 -6.16
CA LEU A 83 -8.55 4.91 -5.49
C LEU A 83 -8.44 4.73 -3.96
N GLY A 84 -7.22 4.85 -3.46
CA GLY A 84 -7.02 5.47 -2.15
C GLY A 84 -7.28 6.97 -2.26
N ILE A 85 -8.52 7.36 -2.59
CA ILE A 85 -8.94 8.76 -2.76
C ILE A 85 -8.76 9.55 -1.45
N ASP A 86 -8.71 8.88 -0.29
CA ASP A 86 -8.64 9.57 1.00
C ASP A 86 -7.21 9.82 1.51
N ASN A 87 -6.19 9.54 0.69
CA ASN A 87 -4.91 10.22 0.84
C ASN A 87 -4.63 10.91 -0.48
N PRO A 88 -5.05 12.19 -0.65
CA PRO A 88 -4.64 12.92 -1.83
C PRO A 88 -3.12 12.85 -1.83
N LEU A 89 -2.54 12.20 -2.85
CA LEU A 89 -1.24 12.64 -3.33
C LEU A 89 -1.32 14.18 -3.30
N PRO A 90 -0.36 14.87 -2.65
CA PRO A 90 -0.44 16.32 -2.48
C PRO A 90 -0.88 16.90 -3.81
N LEU A 91 -1.86 17.79 -3.73
CA LEU A 91 -2.78 18.27 -4.76
C LEU A 91 -2.07 18.87 -6.00
N VAL A 92 -1.20 18.12 -6.66
CA VAL A 92 -0.48 18.51 -7.87
C VAL A 92 -1.48 18.28 -9.00
N MET A 93 -2.17 19.35 -9.38
CA MET A 93 -3.20 19.36 -10.42
C MET A 93 -2.66 20.12 -11.63
N GLY A 94 -2.89 19.61 -12.84
CA GLY A 94 -2.48 20.28 -14.09
C GLY A 94 -1.05 19.94 -14.54
N GLU A 95 -0.34 20.91 -15.11
CA GLU A 95 0.98 20.74 -15.75
C GLU A 95 2.05 20.21 -14.78
N GLU A 96 2.03 20.64 -13.52
CA GLU A 96 2.96 20.18 -12.48
C GLU A 96 2.91 18.65 -12.25
N LEU A 97 1.75 18.02 -12.52
CA LEU A 97 1.59 16.58 -12.37
C LEU A 97 2.28 15.82 -13.50
N GLU A 98 2.24 16.33 -14.73
CA GLU A 98 2.95 15.74 -15.86
C GLU A 98 4.46 15.89 -15.70
N ASP A 99 4.94 17.05 -15.25
CA ASP A 99 6.35 17.26 -14.93
C ASP A 99 6.82 16.31 -13.83
N LEU A 100 6.01 16.13 -12.78
CA LEU A 100 6.31 15.19 -11.70
C LEU A 100 6.34 13.73 -12.18
N LYS A 101 5.42 13.33 -13.06
CA LYS A 101 5.41 12.00 -13.68
C LYS A 101 6.64 11.77 -14.53
N GLU A 102 6.95 12.71 -15.41
CA GLU A 102 8.11 12.62 -16.30
C GLU A 102 9.40 12.56 -15.50
N PHE A 103 9.54 13.42 -14.48
CA PHE A 103 10.65 13.38 -13.55
C PHE A 103 10.80 12.00 -12.90
N ILE A 104 9.74 11.47 -12.26
CA ILE A 104 9.80 10.18 -11.56
C ILE A 104 10.06 9.03 -12.55
N LYS A 105 9.49 9.09 -13.75
CA LYS A 105 9.70 8.11 -14.82
C LYS A 105 11.16 8.02 -15.23
N ILE A 106 11.77 9.15 -15.59
CA ILE A 106 13.20 9.22 -15.98
C ILE A 106 14.06 8.63 -14.86
N GLN A 107 13.80 9.01 -13.61
CA GLN A 107 14.54 8.49 -12.46
C GLN A 107 14.39 6.97 -12.28
N CYS A 108 13.20 6.41 -12.57
CA CYS A 108 12.98 4.96 -12.52
C CYS A 108 13.67 4.23 -13.69
N GLU A 109 13.71 4.83 -14.87
CA GLU A 109 14.40 4.30 -16.06
C GLU A 109 15.92 4.31 -15.90
N GLU A 110 16.47 5.33 -15.22
CA GLU A 110 17.88 5.43 -14.82
C GLU A 110 18.24 4.54 -13.61
N GLU A 111 17.30 3.71 -13.13
CA GLU A 111 17.46 2.83 -11.96
C GLU A 111 17.90 3.56 -10.67
N VAL A 112 17.55 4.85 -10.55
CA VAL A 112 17.93 5.67 -9.40
C VAL A 112 17.29 5.09 -8.12
N PRO A 113 18.06 4.95 -7.03
CA PRO A 113 17.50 4.45 -5.77
C PRO A 113 16.32 5.31 -5.29
N ARG A 114 15.23 4.67 -4.89
CA ARG A 114 14.00 5.35 -4.42
C ARG A 114 14.25 6.38 -3.30
N SER A 115 15.22 6.13 -2.41
CA SER A 115 15.63 7.08 -1.37
C SER A 115 16.23 8.37 -1.95
N THR A 116 16.94 8.28 -3.07
CA THR A 116 17.49 9.41 -3.81
C THR A 116 16.39 10.17 -4.54
N ILE A 117 15.43 9.46 -5.15
CA ILE A 117 14.25 10.08 -5.80
C ILE A 117 13.48 10.93 -4.77
N LEU A 118 13.19 10.38 -3.58
CA LEU A 118 12.53 11.11 -2.49
C LEU A 118 13.30 12.35 -2.04
N LYS A 119 14.64 12.25 -1.93
CA LYS A 119 15.49 13.40 -1.59
C LYS A 119 15.42 14.50 -2.65
N ARG A 120 15.42 14.13 -3.94
CA ARG A 120 15.32 15.08 -5.05
C ARG A 120 13.94 15.75 -5.07
N LEU A 121 12.87 14.96 -4.97
CA LEU A 121 11.50 15.45 -4.85
C LEU A 121 11.33 16.47 -3.73
N LYS A 122 11.89 16.19 -2.54
CA LYS A 122 11.88 17.12 -1.41
C LYS A 122 12.56 18.47 -1.72
N ARG A 123 13.63 18.48 -2.53
CA ARG A 123 14.29 19.73 -2.97
C ARG A 123 13.43 20.55 -3.93
N TYR A 124 12.57 19.89 -4.70
CA TYR A 124 11.59 20.52 -5.58
C TYR A 124 10.27 20.85 -4.87
N GLY A 125 10.21 20.75 -3.53
CA GLY A 125 9.01 21.06 -2.75
C GLY A 125 8.02 19.91 -2.59
N TYR A 126 8.25 18.76 -3.24
CA TYR A 126 7.39 17.59 -3.14
C TYR A 126 7.75 16.72 -1.94
N VAL A 127 6.90 16.71 -0.92
CA VAL A 127 7.07 15.87 0.27
C VAL A 127 6.22 14.61 0.10
N LEU A 128 6.86 13.54 -0.35
CA LEU A 128 6.27 12.21 -0.41
C LEU A 128 6.97 11.27 0.57
N SER A 129 6.19 10.38 1.18
CA SER A 129 6.68 9.20 1.87
C SER A 129 7.13 8.14 0.86
N ARG A 130 7.90 7.16 1.33
CA ARG A 130 8.32 6.02 0.52
C ARG A 130 7.14 5.22 -0.04
N ILE A 131 6.02 5.18 0.68
CA ILE A 131 4.83 4.46 0.28
C ILE A 131 4.12 5.24 -0.82
N GLU A 132 3.97 6.55 -0.67
CA GLU A 132 3.34 7.42 -1.67
C GLU A 132 4.12 7.41 -2.99
N LEU A 133 5.46 7.43 -2.95
CA LEU A 133 6.26 7.28 -4.17
C LEU A 133 6.04 5.92 -4.85
N LEU A 134 5.94 4.82 -4.07
CA LEU A 134 5.67 3.51 -4.64
C LEU A 134 4.29 3.46 -5.30
N GLN A 135 3.29 3.99 -4.61
CA GLN A 135 1.92 4.09 -5.12
C GLN A 135 1.87 4.94 -6.39
N PHE A 136 2.58 6.06 -6.42
CA PHE A 136 2.66 6.95 -7.58
C PHE A 136 3.26 6.23 -8.80
N VAL A 137 4.38 5.53 -8.60
CA VAL A 137 5.06 4.76 -9.66
C VAL A 137 4.18 3.62 -10.18
N GLU A 138 3.49 2.91 -9.29
CA GLU A 138 2.58 1.82 -9.65
C GLU A 138 1.33 2.36 -10.38
N TYR A 139 0.75 3.45 -9.89
CA TYR A 139 -0.47 4.04 -10.42
C TYR A 139 -0.28 4.53 -11.86
N PHE A 140 0.81 5.25 -12.12
CA PHE A 140 1.11 5.77 -13.45
C PHE A 140 1.94 4.81 -14.30
N ASN A 141 2.23 3.60 -13.81
CA ASN A 141 3.03 2.59 -14.50
C ASN A 141 4.38 3.16 -15.01
N LEU A 142 5.07 3.92 -14.14
CA LEU A 142 6.28 4.68 -14.46
C LEU A 142 7.57 3.88 -14.34
N ALA A 143 7.52 2.72 -13.69
CA ALA A 143 8.69 1.83 -13.63
C ALA A 143 8.78 1.03 -14.94
N PRO A 144 9.99 0.88 -15.52
CA PRO A 144 10.17 -0.03 -16.64
C PRO A 144 9.72 -1.42 -16.21
N ARG A 145 8.78 -2.02 -16.97
CA ARG A 145 8.45 -3.43 -16.81
C ARG A 145 9.78 -4.17 -16.91
N ARG A 146 10.22 -4.81 -15.82
CA ARG A 146 11.43 -5.64 -15.81
C ARG A 146 11.40 -6.45 -17.11
N LYS A 147 12.30 -6.14 -18.04
CA LYS A 147 12.51 -6.98 -19.21
C LYS A 147 12.81 -8.34 -18.59
N LYS A 148 11.90 -9.31 -18.77
CA LYS A 148 12.21 -10.70 -18.44
C LYS A 148 13.52 -10.95 -19.15
N SER A 149 14.57 -11.21 -18.38
CA SER A 149 15.87 -11.56 -18.94
C SER A 149 15.62 -12.75 -19.86
N LYS A 150 15.74 -12.54 -21.17
CA LYS A 150 15.95 -13.63 -22.12
C LYS A 150 17.36 -14.13 -21.81
N ASN A 151 17.49 -15.00 -20.83
CA ASN A 151 18.67 -15.82 -20.59
C ASN A 151 18.19 -17.14 -20.00
N SER A 152 17.58 -17.94 -20.88
CA SER A 152 17.52 -19.38 -20.76
C SER A 152 17.57 -19.99 -22.16
N GLU A 153 18.57 -19.57 -22.94
CA GLU A 153 19.26 -20.50 -23.83
C GLU A 153 20.42 -21.04 -23.00
N VAL A 154 20.16 -22.13 -22.30
CA VAL A 154 21.21 -23.02 -21.82
C VAL A 154 21.24 -24.14 -22.84
N GLU A 155 22.29 -24.15 -23.65
CA GLU A 155 22.77 -25.32 -24.38
C GLU A 155 22.71 -26.56 -23.47
N VAL A 156 22.04 -27.61 -23.93
CA VAL A 156 22.37 -28.97 -23.53
C VAL A 156 22.27 -29.85 -24.77
N ALA A 157 23.47 -30.18 -25.27
CA ALA A 157 23.90 -31.35 -26.05
C ALA A 157 23.16 -31.71 -27.35
#